data_AF-A0A2N7IJ71-F1
#
_entry.id   AF-A0A2N7IJ71-F1
#
_cell.length_a   1.000
_cell.length_b   1.000
_cell.length_c   1.000
_cell.angle_alpha   90.00
_cell.angle_beta   90.00
_cell.angle_gamma   90.00
#
_symmetry.space_group_name_H-M   'P 1'
#
loop_
_entity.id
_entity.type
_entity.pdbx_description
1 polymer ?
#
loop_
_entity_poly.entity_id
_entity_poly.type
_entity_poly.pdbx_seq_one_letter_code
_entity_poly.pdbx_strand_id
1 'polypeptide(L)'
;MKFNALIALVLLCFSSVVSANDNTGIVLTSYDQPKSNLAVAFQDEAFKLRGISSRKLLMLEVYQDFEFDKVDLSEYDSILLVGEPVNVEVAMMELLGFGISANAVILDNIHGDLVVKKRARIDFEPDIMFANRLLNMIL
;
A
#
# COMPACT_ATOMS: atom_id res chain seq x y z
N MET A 1 -0.92 19.99 53.84
CA MET A 1 -0.06 18.91 53.32
C MET A 1 -0.91 18.02 52.41
N LYS A 2 -0.52 17.92 51.12
CA LYS A 2 -0.67 16.78 50.17
C LYS A 2 -2.10 16.25 49.89
N PHE A 3 -2.53 15.92 48.67
CA PHE A 3 -2.09 16.09 47.28
C PHE A 3 -3.32 15.70 46.40
N ASN A 4 -3.53 16.41 45.29
CA ASN A 4 -4.54 16.16 44.26
C ASN A 4 -4.22 14.93 43.38
N ALA A 5 -5.22 14.55 42.58
CA ALA A 5 -5.17 14.03 41.20
C ALA A 5 -5.65 12.57 41.06
N LEU A 6 -6.84 12.35 40.49
CA LEU A 6 -7.16 12.35 39.05
C LEU A 6 -6.53 11.13 38.36
N ILE A 7 -7.29 10.04 38.29
CA ILE A 7 -6.92 8.83 37.56
C ILE A 7 -7.15 9.12 36.08
N ALA A 8 -6.05 9.30 35.36
CA ALA A 8 -6.02 9.45 33.92
C ALA A 8 -6.18 8.08 33.24
N LEU A 9 -7.10 8.03 32.29
CA LEU A 9 -7.36 6.96 31.34
C LEU A 9 -6.11 6.72 30.48
N VAL A 10 -5.45 5.57 30.65
CA VAL A 10 -4.33 5.16 29.79
C VAL A 10 -4.92 4.50 28.53
N LEU A 11 -5.07 5.29 27.46
CA LEU A 11 -5.15 4.75 26.10
C LEU A 11 -3.74 4.27 25.70
N LEU A 12 -3.54 2.96 25.65
CA LEU A 12 -2.38 2.36 24.98
C LEU A 12 -2.64 2.34 23.48
N CYS A 13 -2.49 3.49 22.81
CA CYS A 13 -2.20 3.49 21.38
C CYS A 13 -0.71 3.17 21.23
N PHE A 14 -0.39 1.90 20.99
CA PHE A 14 0.95 1.53 20.52
C PHE A 14 1.12 2.12 19.12
N SER A 15 1.71 3.32 19.03
CA SER A 15 2.31 3.80 17.80
C SER A 15 3.63 3.05 17.66
N SER A 16 3.62 1.95 16.92
CA SER A 16 4.87 1.37 16.42
C SER A 16 5.47 2.36 15.43
N VAL A 17 6.34 3.25 15.92
CA VAL A 17 7.28 3.95 15.05
C VAL A 17 8.26 2.89 14.59
N VAL A 18 8.01 2.33 13.41
CA VAL A 18 9.04 1.63 12.66
C VAL A 18 10.01 2.71 12.22
N SER A 19 11.10 2.87 12.98
CA SER A 19 12.29 3.51 12.49
C SER A 19 12.84 2.60 11.39
N ALA A 20 12.47 2.88 10.14
CA ALA A 20 13.24 2.39 9.02
C ALA A 20 14.66 2.96 9.20
N ASN A 21 15.60 2.08 9.56
CA ASN A 21 16.98 2.32 9.20
C ASN A 21 16.99 2.44 7.68
N ASP A 22 17.71 3.46 7.21
CA ASP A 22 17.86 3.90 5.82
C ASP A 22 16.83 4.97 5.40
N ASN A 23 17.33 6.04 4.78
CA ASN A 23 16.59 7.24 4.34
C ASN A 23 15.58 6.96 3.19
N THR A 24 15.05 5.75 3.13
CA THR A 24 14.12 5.26 2.10
C THR A 24 12.71 5.73 2.42
N GLY A 25 12.17 6.55 1.53
CA GLY A 25 10.78 6.97 1.56
C GLY A 25 9.97 6.38 0.41
N ILE A 26 8.66 6.61 0.41
CA ILE A 26 7.78 6.32 -0.73
C ILE A 26 7.13 7.62 -1.20
N VAL A 27 7.18 7.86 -2.51
CA VAL A 27 6.29 8.79 -3.21
C VAL A 27 5.15 7.98 -3.79
N LEU A 28 3.97 8.10 -3.18
CA LEU A 28 2.76 7.48 -3.69
C LEU A 28 2.08 8.42 -4.68
N THR A 29 1.87 7.94 -5.91
CA THR A 29 0.91 8.53 -6.85
C THR A 29 -0.31 7.63 -6.92
N SER A 30 -1.50 8.20 -6.80
CA SER A 30 -2.75 7.49 -7.07
C SER A 30 -3.22 7.88 -8.47
N TYR A 31 -3.53 6.90 -9.31
CA TYR A 31 -4.03 7.17 -10.67
C TYR A 31 -5.38 7.89 -10.63
N ASP A 32 -6.28 7.43 -9.76
CA ASP A 32 -7.57 8.05 -9.45
C ASP A 32 -7.66 8.41 -7.96
N GLN A 33 -8.66 9.21 -7.58
CA GLN A 33 -9.00 9.42 -6.18
C GLN A 33 -9.46 8.09 -5.56
N PRO A 34 -8.81 7.61 -4.48
CA PRO A 34 -9.16 6.33 -3.86
C PRO A 34 -10.56 6.36 -3.26
N LYS A 35 -11.32 5.29 -3.49
CA LYS A 35 -12.73 5.14 -3.10
C LYS A 35 -12.94 4.05 -2.05
N SER A 36 -12.22 2.94 -2.13
CA SER A 36 -12.30 1.88 -1.13
C SER A 36 -11.56 2.25 0.16
N ASN A 37 -12.06 1.77 1.30
CA ASN A 37 -11.42 1.94 2.60
C ASN A 37 -9.96 1.48 2.58
N LEU A 38 -9.67 0.40 1.85
CA LEU A 38 -8.32 -0.13 1.71
C LEU A 38 -7.41 0.81 0.92
N ALA A 39 -7.87 1.36 -0.21
CA ALA A 39 -7.09 2.31 -0.99
C ALA A 39 -6.83 3.62 -0.22
N VAL A 40 -7.81 4.10 0.55
CA VAL A 40 -7.64 5.25 1.45
C VAL A 40 -6.61 4.95 2.54
N ALA A 41 -6.69 3.77 3.16
CA ALA A 41 -5.70 3.35 4.17
C ALA A 41 -4.27 3.30 3.58
N PHE A 42 -4.11 2.80 2.36
CA PHE A 42 -2.81 2.82 1.66
C PHE A 42 -2.30 4.24 1.44
N GLN A 43 -3.18 5.15 1.00
CA GLN A 43 -2.82 6.54 0.78
C GLN A 43 -2.36 7.22 2.09
N ASP A 44 -3.12 7.04 3.17
CA ASP A 44 -2.82 7.63 4.47
C ASP A 44 -1.53 7.08 5.08
N GLU A 45 -1.28 5.77 5.02
CA GLU A 45 -0.05 5.17 5.53
C GLU A 45 1.17 5.54 4.68
N ALA A 46 1.06 5.57 3.36
CA ALA A 46 2.16 5.97 2.49
C ALA A 46 2.59 7.43 2.73
N PHE A 47 1.64 8.33 3.03
CA PHE A 47 1.97 9.72 3.35
C PHE A 47 2.79 9.89 4.63
N LYS A 48 2.74 8.93 5.56
CA LYS A 48 3.57 8.95 6.77
C LYS A 48 5.03 8.55 6.49
N LEU A 49 5.29 7.87 5.37
CA LEU A 49 6.56 7.24 5.02
C LEU A 49 7.41 8.09 4.05
N ARG A 50 7.28 9.42 4.06
CA ARG A 50 8.04 10.30 3.16
C ARG A 50 9.51 10.41 3.59
N GLY A 51 10.45 10.23 2.64
CA GLY A 51 11.90 10.21 2.88
C GLY A 51 12.73 10.89 1.79
N ILE A 52 14.04 11.07 2.03
CA ILE A 52 14.95 11.84 1.17
C ILE A 52 15.29 11.10 -0.14
N SER A 53 15.44 9.77 -0.08
CA SER A 53 15.53 8.89 -1.25
C SER A 53 14.21 8.14 -1.38
N SER A 54 13.26 8.69 -2.14
CA SER A 54 11.93 8.10 -2.23
C SER A 54 11.77 7.21 -3.46
N ARG A 55 11.36 5.96 -3.25
CA ARG A 55 10.87 5.08 -4.32
C ARG A 55 9.52 5.58 -4.80
N LYS A 56 9.28 5.55 -6.10
CA LYS A 56 8.00 5.95 -6.71
C LYS A 56 7.07 4.75 -6.80
N LEU A 57 5.96 4.81 -6.08
CA LEU A 57 4.92 3.79 -6.05
C LEU A 57 3.66 4.34 -6.74
N LEU A 58 3.19 3.64 -7.77
CA LEU A 58 1.88 3.92 -8.37
C LEU A 58 0.81 3.04 -7.73
N MET A 59 -0.24 3.64 -7.17
CA MET A 59 -1.42 2.92 -6.73
C MET A 59 -2.51 2.99 -7.79
N LEU A 60 -2.96 1.81 -8.22
CA LEU A 60 -4.10 1.60 -9.11
C LEU A 60 -5.22 0.95 -8.31
N GLU A 61 -6.33 1.68 -8.12
CA GLU A 61 -7.56 1.07 -7.64
C GLU A 61 -8.28 0.45 -8.85
N VAL A 62 -8.30 -0.88 -8.93
CA VAL A 62 -8.78 -1.62 -10.10
C VAL A 62 -10.24 -2.04 -9.96
N TYR A 63 -11.00 -1.78 -11.01
CA TYR A 63 -12.41 -2.09 -11.16
C TYR A 63 -12.67 -2.79 -12.51
N GLN A 64 -13.88 -3.31 -12.70
CA GLN A 64 -14.24 -4.21 -13.82
C GLN A 64 -13.90 -3.67 -15.22
N ASP A 65 -13.87 -2.34 -15.38
CA ASP A 65 -13.59 -1.65 -16.66
C ASP A 65 -12.35 -0.75 -16.59
N PHE A 66 -11.35 -1.12 -15.78
CA PHE A 66 -10.12 -0.35 -15.67
C PHE A 66 -9.28 -0.46 -16.96
N GLU A 67 -8.93 0.68 -17.56
CA GLU A 67 -8.17 0.73 -18.83
C GLU A 67 -6.66 0.89 -18.54
N PHE A 68 -5.91 -0.22 -18.63
CA PHE A 68 -4.47 -0.25 -18.32
C PHE A 68 -3.59 0.41 -19.38
N ASP A 69 -4.04 0.48 -20.63
CA ASP A 69 -3.31 1.06 -21.76
C ASP A 69 -3.10 2.58 -21.63
N LYS A 70 -3.87 3.24 -20.75
CA LYS A 70 -3.76 4.67 -20.46
C LYS A 70 -2.80 5.00 -19.31
N VAL A 71 -2.27 3.99 -18.62
CA VAL A 71 -1.39 4.19 -17.48
C VAL A 71 0.07 4.23 -17.94
N ASP A 72 0.70 5.40 -17.82
CA ASP A 72 2.15 5.51 -18.02
C ASP A 72 2.90 4.97 -16.80
N LEU A 73 3.64 3.88 -16.99
CA LEU A 73 4.41 3.22 -15.94
C LEU A 73 5.88 3.64 -15.90
N SER A 74 6.34 4.45 -16.86
CA SER A 74 7.77 4.70 -17.13
C SER A 74 8.55 5.37 -16.00
N GLU A 75 7.85 6.01 -15.06
CA GLU A 75 8.48 6.73 -13.96
C GLU A 75 8.38 6.01 -12.61
N TYR A 76 7.74 4.84 -12.51
CA TYR A 76 7.45 4.20 -11.24
C TYR A 76 8.36 3.00 -10.98
N ASP A 77 8.85 2.87 -9.75
CA ASP A 77 9.67 1.70 -9.37
C ASP A 77 8.78 0.48 -9.08
N SER A 78 7.56 0.73 -8.62
CA SER A 78 6.65 -0.27 -8.08
C SER A 78 5.18 0.12 -8.39
N ILE A 79 4.30 -0.88 -8.49
CA ILE A 79 2.85 -0.73 -8.67
C ILE A 79 2.13 -1.44 -7.53
N LEU A 80 1.15 -0.77 -6.92
CA LEU A 80 0.20 -1.33 -5.97
C LEU A 80 -1.16 -1.43 -6.65
N LEU A 81 -1.64 -2.64 -6.86
CA LEU A 81 -3.00 -2.92 -7.30
C LEU A 81 -3.89 -3.10 -6.07
N VAL A 82 -5.03 -2.40 -6.01
CA VAL A 82 -6.01 -2.51 -4.91
C VAL A 82 -7.40 -2.69 -5.51
N GLY A 83 -8.19 -3.64 -5.04
CA GLY A 83 -9.56 -3.80 -5.52
C GLY A 83 -10.22 -5.08 -5.04
N GLU A 84 -11.34 -5.42 -5.67
CA GLU A 84 -11.95 -6.74 -5.49
C GLU A 84 -11.02 -7.84 -6.05
N PRO A 85 -10.96 -9.03 -5.42
CA PRO A 85 -10.01 -10.08 -5.82
C PRO A 85 -10.04 -10.44 -7.31
N VAL A 86 -11.23 -10.44 -7.93
CA VAL A 86 -11.39 -10.70 -9.36
C VAL A 86 -10.81 -9.59 -10.23
N ASN A 87 -10.95 -8.32 -9.83
CA ASN A 87 -10.44 -7.18 -10.60
C ASN A 87 -8.92 -7.11 -10.53
N VAL A 88 -8.35 -7.41 -9.35
CA VAL A 88 -6.89 -7.51 -9.17
C VAL A 88 -6.33 -8.68 -9.98
N GLU A 89 -7.03 -9.81 -10.02
CA GLU A 89 -6.60 -10.95 -10.82
C GLU A 89 -6.55 -10.61 -12.32
N VAL A 90 -7.59 -9.95 -12.84
CA VAL A 90 -7.64 -9.47 -14.24
C VAL A 90 -6.51 -8.47 -14.52
N ALA A 91 -6.32 -7.48 -13.63
CA ALA A 91 -5.24 -6.49 -13.73
C ALA A 91 -3.86 -7.15 -13.85
N MET A 92 -3.61 -8.19 -13.05
CA MET A 92 -2.35 -8.93 -13.13
C MET A 92 -2.22 -9.74 -14.41
N MET A 93 -3.30 -10.34 -14.91
CA MET A 93 -3.26 -11.04 -16.20
C MET A 93 -2.89 -10.10 -17.34
N GLU A 94 -3.43 -8.88 -17.34
CA GLU A 94 -3.12 -7.89 -18.37
C GLU A 94 -1.69 -7.36 -18.28
N LEU A 95 -1.22 -7.06 -17.06
CA LEU A 95 0.12 -6.50 -16.86
C LEU A 95 1.24 -7.56 -17.03
N LEU A 96 1.01 -8.79 -16.56
CA LEU A 96 2.06 -9.79 -16.36
C LEU A 96 1.82 -11.13 -17.05
N GLY A 97 0.65 -11.35 -17.65
CA GLY A 97 0.29 -12.62 -18.28
C GLY A 97 -0.10 -13.75 -17.31
N PHE A 98 -0.25 -13.45 -16.01
CA PHE A 98 -0.78 -14.40 -15.02
C PHE A 98 -1.56 -13.69 -13.92
N GLY A 99 -2.57 -14.36 -13.36
CA GLY A 99 -3.47 -13.79 -12.35
C GLY A 99 -3.17 -14.27 -10.93
N ILE A 100 -3.36 -13.38 -9.95
CA ILE A 100 -3.50 -13.74 -8.54
C ILE A 100 -4.74 -13.06 -7.97
N SER A 101 -5.68 -13.87 -7.46
CA SER A 101 -6.86 -13.36 -6.76
C SER A 101 -6.49 -12.86 -5.36
N ALA A 102 -6.57 -11.55 -5.14
CA ALA A 102 -6.19 -10.88 -3.89
C ALA A 102 -6.81 -9.48 -3.79
N ASN A 103 -7.05 -8.97 -2.58
CA ASN A 103 -7.57 -7.59 -2.42
C ASN A 103 -6.51 -6.52 -2.74
N ALA A 104 -5.23 -6.84 -2.56
CA ALA A 104 -4.15 -5.99 -3.01
C ALA A 104 -2.89 -6.79 -3.36
N VAL A 105 -2.11 -6.28 -4.31
CA VAL A 105 -0.84 -6.86 -4.75
C VAL A 105 0.17 -5.74 -5.02
N ILE A 106 1.41 -5.92 -4.57
CA ILE A 106 2.54 -5.08 -4.95
C ILE A 106 3.39 -5.80 -6.00
N LEU A 107 3.59 -5.11 -7.12
CA LEU A 107 4.55 -5.43 -8.16
C LEU A 107 5.77 -4.53 -7.95
N ASP A 108 6.92 -5.13 -7.65
CA ASP A 108 8.13 -4.38 -7.35
C ASP A 108 9.16 -4.53 -8.47
N ASN A 109 9.99 -3.50 -8.64
CA ASN A 109 11.07 -3.47 -9.62
C ASN A 109 10.57 -3.65 -11.06
N ILE A 110 9.53 -2.91 -11.46
CA ILE A 110 8.82 -3.09 -12.74
C ILE A 110 9.69 -2.79 -13.98
N HIS A 111 10.81 -2.09 -13.80
CA HIS A 111 11.78 -1.78 -14.86
C HIS A 111 13.00 -2.72 -14.89
N GLY A 112 13.10 -3.66 -13.94
CA GLY A 112 14.19 -4.63 -13.85
C GLY A 112 13.68 -6.07 -13.93
N ASP A 113 14.36 -6.98 -13.24
CA ASP A 113 13.81 -8.31 -12.97
C ASP A 113 12.57 -8.13 -12.10
N LEU A 114 11.40 -8.21 -12.72
CA LEU A 114 10.12 -8.06 -12.03
C LEU A 114 10.04 -9.03 -10.85
N VAL A 115 9.93 -8.48 -9.64
CA VAL A 115 9.73 -9.29 -8.43
C VAL A 115 8.30 -9.09 -7.96
N VAL A 116 7.46 -10.10 -8.15
CA VAL A 116 6.15 -10.12 -7.49
C VAL A 116 6.34 -10.39 -6.00
N LYS A 117 6.37 -9.31 -5.21
CA LYS A 117 6.51 -9.35 -3.75
C LYS A 117 5.18 -9.71 -3.05
N LYS A 118 4.57 -10.83 -3.46
CA LYS A 118 3.54 -11.63 -2.76
C LYS A 118 2.26 -10.90 -2.25
N ARG A 119 1.33 -11.72 -1.70
CA ARG A 119 -0.16 -11.63 -1.77
C ARG A 119 -0.81 -11.27 -0.44
N ALA A 120 -2.02 -10.70 -0.47
CA ALA A 120 -3.05 -10.90 0.58
C ALA A 120 -4.45 -10.51 0.04
N ARG A 121 -5.52 -11.28 0.31
CA ARG A 121 -6.05 -11.51 1.66
C ARG A 121 -6.95 -12.76 1.70
N ILE A 122 -6.82 -13.55 2.76
CA ILE A 122 -7.88 -14.40 3.33
C ILE A 122 -7.66 -14.25 4.84
N ASP A 123 -8.23 -13.21 5.48
CA ASP A 123 -8.45 -13.08 6.95
C ASP A 123 -8.83 -11.64 7.37
N PHE A 124 -9.58 -11.52 8.48
CA PHE A 124 -10.18 -10.31 9.12
C PHE A 124 -9.17 -9.29 9.70
N GLU A 125 -8.06 -9.01 9.01
CA GLU A 125 -7.15 -7.95 9.43
C GLU A 125 -7.79 -6.55 9.24
N PRO A 126 -7.50 -5.51 10.03
CA PRO A 126 -7.91 -4.14 9.71
C PRO A 126 -7.15 -3.56 8.50
N ASP A 127 -7.82 -2.76 7.66
CA ASP A 127 -7.22 -2.21 6.43
C ASP A 127 -5.93 -1.40 6.68
N ILE A 128 -5.85 -0.65 7.78
CA ILE A 128 -4.65 0.10 8.17
C ILE A 128 -3.46 -0.82 8.48
N MET A 129 -3.70 -1.94 9.16
CA MET A 129 -2.63 -2.91 9.47
C MET A 129 -2.15 -3.58 8.19
N PHE A 130 -3.09 -3.91 7.30
CA PHE A 130 -2.76 -4.51 6.03
C PHE A 130 -1.95 -3.55 5.14
N ALA A 131 -2.35 -2.29 5.06
CA ALA A 131 -1.66 -1.25 4.31
C ALA A 131 -0.20 -1.08 4.79
N ASN A 132 -0.02 -0.93 6.10
CA ASN A 132 1.31 -0.83 6.72
C ASN A 132 2.19 -2.04 6.42
N ARG A 133 1.65 -3.26 6.53
CA ARG A 133 2.42 -4.48 6.25
C ARG A 133 2.91 -4.51 4.81
N LEU A 134 2.05 -4.17 3.85
CA LEU A 134 2.40 -4.23 2.43
C LEU A 134 3.42 -3.12 2.06
N LEU A 135 3.24 -1.89 2.57
CA LEU A 135 4.18 -0.79 2.33
C LEU A 135 5.58 -1.07 2.88
N ASN A 136 5.66 -1.71 4.06
CA ASN A 136 6.92 -2.14 4.66
C ASN A 136 7.64 -3.25 3.86
N MET A 137 7.03 -3.84 2.82
CA MET A 137 7.73 -4.79 1.92
C MET A 137 8.49 -4.09 0.78
N ILE A 138 8.17 -2.81 0.50
CA ILE A 138 8.85 -2.01 -0.53
C ILE A 138 10.01 -1.21 0.06
N LEU A 139 9.88 -0.77 1.32
CA LEU A 139 10.96 -0.13 2.09
C LEU A 139 12.11 -1.10 2.34
#